data_AF-A0A4S2LRN7-F1
#
_entry.id   AF-A0A4S2LRN7-F1
#
_cell.length_a   1.000
_cell.length_b   1.000
_cell.length_c   1.000
_cell.angle_alpha   90.00
_cell.angle_beta   90.00
_cell.angle_gamma   90.00
#
_symmetry.space_group_name_H-M   'P 1'
#
loop_
_entity.id
_entity.type
_entity.pdbx_description
1 polymer ?
#
loop_
_entity_poly.entity_id
_entity_poly.type
_entity_poly.pdbx_seq_one_letter_code
_entity_poly.pdbx_strand_id
1 'polypeptide(L)' 'MSHKQTPRDFLKLIIGRPVVVKLNSGADYRGVLISLDGYMNVVLEQTEEYVDGQLKNKYGDTFIRGNNVFYISTQKRW' A
#
# COMPACT_ATOMS: atom_id res chain seq x y z
N MET A 1 11.22 -28.65 0.34
CA MET A 1 10.80 -27.89 -0.86
C MET A 1 10.52 -26.46 -0.41
N SER A 2 11.38 -25.49 -0.75
CA SER A 2 11.13 -24.08 -0.40
C SER A 2 9.88 -23.60 -1.14
N HIS A 3 8.82 -23.26 -0.42
CA HIS A 3 7.58 -22.78 -1.01
C HIS A 3 7.84 -21.40 -1.62
N LYS A 4 7.96 -21.30 -2.95
CA LYS A 4 8.09 -20.01 -3.64
C LYS A 4 6.80 -19.22 -3.39
N GLN A 5 6.86 -18.21 -2.53
CA GLN A 5 5.76 -17.24 -2.40
C GLN A 5 5.56 -16.56 -3.76
N THR A 6 4.34 -16.68 -4.30
CA THR A 6 3.97 -15.91 -5.48
C THR A 6 3.63 -14.47 -5.05
N PRO A 7 3.70 -13.49 -5.97
CA PRO A 7 3.23 -12.14 -5.69
C PRO A 7 1.77 -12.11 -5.20
N ARG A 8 0.93 -13.00 -5.73
CA ARG A 8 -0.47 -13.12 -5.30
C ARG A 8 -0.60 -13.59 -3.86
N ASP A 9 0.27 -14.49 -3.40
CA ASP A 9 0.28 -14.95 -2.01
C ASP A 9 0.75 -13.85 -1.06
N PHE A 10 1.73 -13.05 -1.50
CA PHE A 10 2.15 -11.86 -0.75
C PHE A 10 1.00 -10.87 -0.60
N LEU A 11 0.27 -10.57 -1.68
CA LEU A 11 -0.86 -9.64 -1.66
C LEU A 11 -1.96 -10.08 -0.68
N LYS A 12 -2.27 -11.39 -0.63
CA LYS A 12 -3.21 -11.94 0.36
C LYS A 12 -2.73 -11.78 1.80
N LEU A 13 -1.43 -11.88 2.03
CA LEU A 13 -0.84 -11.79 3.38
C LEU A 13 -0.96 -10.38 3.97
N ILE A 14 -0.94 -9.35 3.12
CA ILE A 14 -0.88 -7.95 3.54
C ILE A 14 -2.26 -7.28 3.67
N ILE A 15 -3.34 -7.92 3.22
CA ILE A 15 -4.71 -7.46 3.46
C ILE A 15 -4.97 -7.38 4.97
N GLY A 16 -5.60 -6.29 5.42
CA GLY A 16 -5.87 -5.95 6.81
C GLY A 16 -4.64 -5.47 7.59
N ARG A 17 -3.49 -5.25 6.93
CA ARG A 17 -2.26 -4.82 7.59
C ARG A 17 -1.86 -3.40 7.20
N PRO A 18 -1.11 -2.69 8.06
CA PRO A 18 -0.48 -1.44 7.67
C PRO A 18 0.55 -1.65 6.56
N VAL A 19 0.40 -0.88 5.49
CA VAL A 19 1.25 -0.91 4.30
C VAL A 19 1.72 0.49 3.92
N VAL A 20 2.77 0.53 3.10
CA VAL A 20 3.20 1.73 2.39
C VAL A 20 3.01 1.49 0.90
N VAL A 21 2.25 2.38 0.26
CA VAL A 21 2.04 2.44 -1.19
C VAL A 21 2.80 3.64 -1.72
N LYS A 22 3.90 3.40 -2.44
CA LYS A 22 4.63 4.49 -3.09
C LYS A 22 4.02 4.76 -4.45
N LEU A 23 3.71 6.03 -4.72
CA LEU A 23 3.21 6.45 -6.03
C LEU A 23 4.36 6.79 -6.97
N ASN A 24 4.08 6.75 -8.27
CA ASN A 24 5.02 7.19 -9.32
C ASN A 24 5.44 8.66 -9.17
N SER A 25 4.66 9.48 -8.46
CA SER A 25 5.01 10.86 -8.12
C SER A 25 6.08 10.98 -7.05
N GLY A 26 6.44 9.88 -6.37
CA GLY A 26 7.37 9.86 -5.24
C GLY A 26 6.70 9.99 -3.87
N ALA A 27 5.42 10.34 -3.82
CA ALA A 27 4.63 10.40 -2.59
C ALA A 27 4.40 9.00 -1.99
N ASP A 28 4.46 8.90 -0.66
CA ASP A 28 4.21 7.67 0.08
C ASP A 28 2.85 7.76 0.78
N TYR A 29 1.96 6.82 0.46
CA TYR A 29 0.67 6.66 1.12
C TYR A 29 0.79 5.54 2.14
N ARG A 30 0.51 5.82 3.40
CA ARG A 30 0.58 4.85 4.50
C ARG A 30 -0.82 4.63 5.06
N GLY A 31 -1.25 3.39 5.19
CA GLY A 31 -2.60 3.08 5.66
C GLY A 31 -2.81 1.59 5.83
N VAL A 32 -4.00 1.20 6.28
CA VAL A 32 -4.41 -0.20 6.38
C VAL A 32 -4.95 -0.65 5.04
N LEU A 33 -4.35 -1.69 4.46
CA LEU A 33 -4.81 -2.25 3.19
C LEU A 33 -6.14 -2.99 3.37
N ILE A 34 -7.21 -2.50 2.75
CA ILE A 34 -8.52 -3.14 2.82
C ILE A 34 -8.73 -4.11 1.68
N SER A 35 -8.39 -3.68 0.46
CA SER A 35 -8.56 -4.52 -0.72
C SER A 35 -7.64 -4.10 -1.84
N LEU A 36 -7.41 -5.04 -2.76
CA LEU A 36 -6.75 -4.79 -4.04
C LEU A 36 -7.29 -5.75 -5.10
N ASP A 37 -7.21 -5.34 -6.37
CA ASP A 37 -7.64 -6.15 -7.51
C ASP A 37 -6.49 -6.58 -8.42
N GLY A 38 -6.82 -7.29 -9.52
CA GLY A 38 -5.83 -7.75 -10.50
C GLY A 38 -5.16 -6.64 -11.31
N TYR A 39 -5.65 -5.41 -11.22
CA TYR A 39 -5.06 -4.21 -11.84
C TYR A 39 -4.26 -3.38 -10.84
N MET A 40 -4.08 -3.89 -9.61
CA MET A 40 -3.39 -3.22 -8.51
C MET A 40 -4.08 -1.93 -8.05
N ASN A 41 -5.39 -1.76 -8.29
CA ASN A 41 -6.14 -0.71 -7.61
C ASN A 41 -6.16 -1.02 -6.12
N VAL A 42 -5.97 -0.02 -5.27
CA VAL A 42 -5.80 -0.21 -3.82
C VAL A 42 -6.84 0.60 -3.06
N VAL A 43 -7.47 -0.04 -2.08
CA VAL A 43 -8.27 0.65 -1.06
C VAL A 43 -7.49 0.63 0.26
N LEU A 44 -7.23 1.81 0.79
CA LEU A 44 -6.60 2.02 2.09
C LEU A 44 -7.57 2.70 3.05
N GLU A 45 -7.49 2.33 4.32
CA GLU A 45 -8.12 3.05 5.43
C GLU A 45 -7.06 3.75 6.28
N GLN A 46 -7.49 4.76 7.04
CA GLN A 46 -6.63 5.54 7.95
C GLN A 46 -5.38 6.10 7.24
N THR A 47 -5.58 6.56 6.01
CA THR A 47 -4.50 6.88 5.08
C THR A 47 -3.85 8.22 5.41
N GLU A 48 -2.52 8.21 5.46
CA GLU A 48 -1.65 9.37 5.62
C GLU A 48 -0.74 9.50 4.40
N GLU A 49 -0.60 10.73 3.88
CA GLU A 49 0.30 11.04 2.78
C GLU A 49 1.58 11.66 3.32
N TYR A 50 2.70 11.13 2.84
CA TYR A 50 4.03 11.62 3.12
C TYR A 50 4.72 12.05 1.83
N VAL A 51 5.25 13.26 1.83
CA VAL A 51 6.09 13.79 0.76
C VAL A 51 7.45 14.13 1.37
N ASP A 52 8.52 13.59 0.80
CA ASP A 52 9.89 13.72 1.34
C ASP A 52 10.02 13.31 2.82
N GLY A 53 9.25 12.29 3.22
CA GLY A 53 9.22 11.78 4.58
C GLY A 53 8.44 12.63 5.58
N GLN A 54 7.87 13.77 5.17
CA GLN A 54 7.06 14.64 6.02
C GLN A 54 5.57 14.35 5.81
N LEU A 55 4.81 14.29 6.90
CA LEU A 55 3.36 14.14 6.86
C LEU A 55 2.76 15.39 6.19
N LYS A 56 2.14 15.20 5.03
CA LYS A 56 1.51 16.28 4.26
C LYS A 56 0.01 16.35 4.50
N ASN A 57 -0.66 15.20 4.56
CA ASN A 57 -2.10 15.15 4.72
C ASN A 57 -2.61 13.84 5.33
N LYS A 58 -3.86 13.84 5.79
CA LYS A 58 -4.60 12.65 6.25
C LYS A 58 -5.93 12.56 5.50
N TYR A 59 -6.15 11.45 4.82
CA TYR A 59 -7.29 11.25 3.93
C TYR A 59 -8.33 10.24 4.46
N GLY A 60 -7.97 9.41 5.45
CA GLY A 60 -8.86 8.36 5.94
C GLY A 60 -9.04 7.25 4.90
N ASP A 61 -10.25 7.05 4.40
CA ASP A 61 -10.56 6.06 3.38
C ASP A 61 -10.11 6.58 2.01
N THR A 62 -9.21 5.87 1.35
CA THR A 62 -8.54 6.31 0.13
C THR A 62 -8.54 5.23 -0.93
N PHE A 63 -8.91 5.60 -2.16
CA PHE A 63 -8.79 4.76 -3.34
C PHE A 63 -7.63 5.23 -4.22
N ILE A 64 -6.68 4.33 -4.49
CA ILE A 64 -5.52 4.58 -5.34
C ILE A 64 -5.64 3.75 -6.61
N ARG A 65 -5.58 4.40 -7.77
CA ARG A 65 -5.59 3.74 -9.07
C ARG A 65 -4.26 3.02 -9.32
N GLY A 66 -4.31 1.75 -9.75
CA GLY A 66 -3.15 0.87 -9.82
C GLY A 66 -2.05 1.32 -10.77
N ASN A 67 -2.37 2.06 -11.84
CA ASN A 67 -1.36 2.61 -12.76
C ASN A 67 -0.46 3.68 -12.11
N ASN A 68 -0.87 4.25 -10.97
CA ASN A 68 -0.09 5.22 -10.22
C ASN A 68 0.81 4.56 -9.16
N VAL A 69 0.63 3.26 -8.90
CA VAL A 69 1.38 2.53 -7.87
C VAL A 69 2.75 2.15 -8.41
N PHE A 70 3.80 2.56 -7.71
CA PHE A 70 5.18 2.16 -7.98
C PHE A 70 5.54 0.87 -7.24
N TYR A 71 5.30 0.82 -5.92
CA TYR A 71 5.38 -0.42 -5.15
C TYR A 71 4.43 -0.42 -3.95
N ILE A 72 4.21 -1.62 -3.40
CA ILE A 72 3.54 -1.84 -2.11
C ILE A 72 4.50 -2.60 -1.20
N SER A 73 4.66 -2.13 0.04
CA SER A 73 5.47 -2.81 1.05
C SER A 73 4.75 -2.89 2.40
N THR A 74 5.08 -3.90 3.20
CA THR A 74 4.62 -3.98 4.59
C THR A 74 5.28 -2.87 5.41
N GLN A 75 4.51 -2.17 6.23
CA GLN A 75 5.10 -1.24 7.19
C GLN A 75 5.91 -2.04 8.23
N LYS A 76 7.19 -1.73 8.41
CA LYS A 76 8.00 -2.35 9.47
C LYS A 76 7.37 -2.05 10.82
N ARG A 77 6.97 -3.10 11.54
CA ARG A 77 6.77 -3.03 12.99
C ARG A 77 8.16 -2.96 13.62
N TRP A 78 8.41 -1.90 14.38
CA TRP A 78 9.58 -1.78 15.26
C TRP A 78 9.39 -2.64 16.49
#